data_AF-A0A842RGI1-F1
#
_entry.id   AF-A0A842RGI1-F1
#
_cell.length_a   1.000
_cell.length_b   1.000
_cell.length_c   1.000
_cell.angle_alpha   90.00
_cell.angle_beta   90.00
_cell.angle_gamma   90.00
#
_symmetry.space_group_name_H-M   'P 1'
#
loop_
_entity.id
_entity.type
_entity.pdbx_description
1 polymer ?
#
loop_
_entity_poly.entity_id
_entity_poly.type
_entity_poly.pdbx_seq_one_letter_code
_entity_poly.pdbx_strand_id
1 'polypeptide(L)'
;MTAKFVLKKMSPIHCARGPTRCEKCKEYAQQTKIALLKVLTQDKGLQARPIIELEINGEKQFYPFDVIKYFDALEEAKNYANERDLTIYKTLLD
;
A
#
# COMPACT_ATOMS: atom_id res chain seq x y z
N MET A 1 4.16 11.03 -14.65
CA MET A 1 4.11 9.92 -13.68
C MET A 1 2.93 10.15 -12.77
N THR A 2 1.74 9.71 -13.16
CA THR A 2 0.55 9.87 -12.32
C THR A 2 0.55 8.76 -11.28
N ALA A 3 0.73 9.09 -10.00
CA ALA A 3 0.55 8.14 -8.92
C ALA A 3 -0.89 8.20 -8.41
N LYS A 4 -1.40 7.08 -7.90
CA LYS A 4 -2.69 7.01 -7.21
C LYS A 4 -2.46 6.62 -5.76
N PHE A 5 -3.19 7.25 -4.85
CA PHE A 5 -3.08 6.92 -3.42
C PHE A 5 -4.17 5.94 -3.01
N VAL A 6 -3.80 4.85 -2.37
CA VAL A 6 -4.74 3.81 -1.94
C VAL A 6 -4.57 3.57 -0.45
N LEU A 7 -5.68 3.53 0.28
CA LEU A 7 -5.68 3.03 1.65
C LEU A 7 -5.99 1.53 1.62
N LYS A 8 -5.14 0.72 2.24
CA LYS A 8 -5.32 -0.74 2.30
C LYS A 8 -5.08 -1.27 3.71
N LYS A 9 -5.98 -2.13 4.18
CA LYS A 9 -5.76 -2.91 5.40
C LYS A 9 -4.79 -4.05 5.09
N MET A 10 -3.63 -4.06 5.74
CA MET A 10 -2.60 -5.08 5.53
C MET A 10 -1.60 -5.15 6.68
N SER A 11 -0.90 -6.27 6.77
CA SER A 11 0.27 -6.41 7.63
C SER A 11 1.45 -5.56 7.11
N PRO A 12 2.26 -4.95 8.00
CA PRO A 12 3.44 -4.22 7.58
C PRO A 12 4.47 -5.10 6.85
N ILE A 13 5.14 -4.52 5.86
CA ILE A 13 6.18 -5.19 5.07
C ILE A 13 7.54 -4.73 5.58
N HIS A 14 8.37 -5.67 6.03
CA HIS A 14 9.75 -5.39 6.45
C HIS A 14 10.78 -5.71 5.34
N CYS A 15 10.59 -6.78 4.57
CA CYS A 15 11.52 -7.15 3.48
C CYS A 15 10.89 -8.11 2.45
N ALA A 16 11.57 -8.31 1.32
CA ALA A 16 11.14 -9.20 0.23
C ALA A 16 11.11 -10.70 0.59
N ARG A 17 11.76 -11.13 1.68
CA ARG A 17 11.77 -12.54 2.11
C ARG A 17 10.42 -13.01 2.65
N GLY A 18 9.59 -12.08 3.13
CA GLY A 18 8.27 -12.38 3.69
C GLY A 18 8.29 -13.17 5.01
N PRO A 19 7.10 -13.44 5.59
CA PRO A 19 6.95 -14.06 6.91
C PRO A 19 7.45 -15.50 7.00
N THR A 20 7.52 -16.22 5.87
CA THR A 20 8.02 -17.60 5.84
C THR A 20 9.52 -17.69 6.12
N ARG A 21 10.29 -16.61 5.87
CA ARG A 21 11.76 -16.61 5.93
C ARG A 21 12.36 -15.45 6.73
N CYS A 22 11.54 -14.62 7.36
CA CYS A 22 11.99 -13.47 8.16
C CYS A 22 11.15 -13.35 9.44
N GLU A 23 11.80 -13.45 10.60
CA GLU A 23 11.12 -13.38 11.91
C GLU A 23 10.39 -12.05 12.13
N LYS A 24 10.97 -10.91 11.73
CA LYS A 24 10.26 -9.61 11.79
C LYS A 24 9.00 -9.58 10.92
N CYS A 25 9.06 -10.13 9.71
CA CYS A 25 7.87 -10.24 8.86
C CYS A 25 6.84 -11.19 9.47
N LYS A 26 7.28 -12.24 10.18
CA LYS A 26 6.40 -13.20 10.86
C LYS A 26 5.66 -12.56 12.03
N GLU A 27 6.34 -11.72 12.81
CA GLU A 27 5.73 -10.88 13.85
C GLU A 27 4.73 -9.88 13.24
N TYR A 28 5.12 -9.17 12.18
CA TYR A 28 4.24 -8.20 11.51
C TYR A 28 3.03 -8.83 10.85
N ALA A 29 3.12 -10.09 10.41
CA ALA A 29 2.00 -10.84 9.87
C ALA A 29 0.87 -11.08 10.91
N GLN A 30 1.17 -10.95 12.21
CA GLN A 30 0.16 -11.01 13.27
C GLN A 30 -0.54 -9.67 13.50
N GLN A 31 -0.03 -8.60 12.88
CA GLN A 31 -0.58 -7.25 13.00
C GLN A 31 -1.37 -6.91 11.75
N THR A 32 -2.38 -6.08 11.94
CA THR A 32 -3.13 -5.49 10.83
C THR A 32 -3.18 -3.98 11.02
N LYS A 33 -2.68 -3.25 10.02
CA LYS A 33 -2.63 -1.79 10.00
C LYS A 33 -3.36 -1.27 8.76
N ILE A 34 -3.64 0.03 8.73
CA ILE A 34 -4.08 0.73 7.54
C ILE A 34 -2.85 1.34 6.89
N ALA A 35 -2.54 0.93 5.66
CA ALA A 35 -1.41 1.43 4.90
C ALA A 35 -1.86 2.46 3.87
N LEU A 36 -1.20 3.61 3.83
CA LEU A 36 -1.29 4.55 2.72
C LEU A 36 -0.24 4.18 1.67
N LEU A 37 -0.72 3.77 0.50
CA LEU A 37 0.09 3.28 -0.61
C LEU A 37 0.16 4.32 -1.72
N LYS A 38 1.35 4.54 -2.27
CA LYS A 38 1.57 5.27 -3.51
C LYS A 38 1.67 4.26 -4.65
N VAL A 39 0.61 4.14 -5.43
CA VAL A 39 0.53 3.21 -6.56
C VAL A 39 1.04 3.89 -7.82
N LEU A 40 1.97 3.24 -8.51
CA LEU A 40 2.68 3.81 -9.65
C LEU A 40 2.08 3.25 -10.95
N THR A 41 1.07 3.93 -11.50
CA THR A 41 0.28 3.40 -12.64
C THR A 41 0.95 3.53 -14.00
N GLN A 42 2.15 4.12 -14.07
CA GLN A 42 2.92 4.32 -15.31
C GLN A 42 4.34 3.75 -15.24
N ASP A 43 4.72 3.12 -14.12
CA ASP A 43 6.06 2.56 -13.96
C ASP A 43 6.13 1.14 -14.55
N LYS A 44 7.14 0.89 -15.39
CA LYS A 44 7.38 -0.40 -16.06
C LYS A 44 8.36 -1.31 -15.30
N GLY A 45 8.71 -1.02 -14.05
CA GLY A 45 9.23 -2.03 -13.13
C GLY A 45 10.73 -2.30 -13.24
N LEU A 46 11.57 -1.26 -13.20
CA LEU A 46 13.03 -1.45 -13.11
C LEU A 46 13.52 -1.78 -11.69
N GLN A 47 12.66 -1.68 -10.67
CA GLN A 47 12.99 -1.94 -9.26
C GLN A 47 12.07 -3.01 -8.68
N ALA A 48 12.61 -3.88 -7.83
CA ALA A 48 11.84 -4.86 -7.08
C ALA A 48 10.92 -4.16 -6.06
N ARG A 49 9.66 -3.97 -6.43
CA ARG A 49 8.62 -3.37 -5.58
C ARG A 49 7.50 -4.36 -5.31
N PRO A 50 6.82 -4.26 -4.16
CA PRO A 50 5.59 -5.00 -3.94
C PRO A 50 4.54 -4.56 -4.96
N ILE A 51 3.69 -5.51 -5.38
CA ILE A 51 2.62 -5.29 -6.34
C ILE A 51 1.25 -5.42 -5.67
N ILE A 52 0.29 -4.65 -6.16
CA ILE A 52 -1.10 -4.69 -5.75
C ILE A 52 -1.98 -4.87 -6.98
N GLU A 53 -2.96 -5.77 -6.89
CA GLU A 53 -4.01 -5.87 -7.90
C GLU A 53 -5.03 -4.73 -7.68
N LEU A 54 -5.28 -3.93 -8.70
CA LEU A 54 -6.29 -2.89 -8.68
C LEU A 54 -7.07 -2.88 -9.98
N GLU A 55 -8.36 -2.57 -9.86
CA GLU A 55 -9.20 -2.24 -10.99
C GLU A 55 -9.17 -0.73 -11.21
N ILE A 56 -8.66 -0.29 -12.36
CA ILE A 56 -8.58 1.11 -12.77
C ILE A 56 -9.18 1.19 -14.17
N ASN A 57 -10.15 2.08 -14.38
CA ASN A 57 -10.87 2.23 -15.65
C ASN A 57 -11.55 0.93 -16.15
N GLY A 58 -12.02 0.08 -15.23
CA GLY A 58 -12.69 -1.19 -15.57
C GLY A 58 -11.74 -2.36 -15.90
N GLU A 59 -10.42 -2.14 -15.82
CA GLU A 59 -9.43 -3.19 -16.06
C GLU A 59 -8.69 -3.55 -14.77
N LYS A 60 -8.67 -4.84 -14.43
CA LYS A 60 -7.85 -5.38 -13.35
C LYS A 60 -6.42 -5.55 -13.83
N GLN A 61 -5.49 -4.86 -13.18
CA GLN A 61 -4.06 -4.94 -13.48
C GLN A 61 -3.24 -4.94 -12.18
N PHE A 62 -2.00 -5.43 -12.27
CA PHE A 62 -1.04 -5.38 -11.17
C PHE A 62 -0.18 -4.13 -11.29
N TYR A 63 -0.13 -3.35 -10.21
CA TYR A 63 0.66 -2.13 -10.16
C TYR A 63 1.69 -2.20 -9.04
N PRO A 64 2.93 -1.73 -9.29
CA PRO A 64 3.90 -1.55 -8.21
C PRO A 64 3.46 -0.41 -7.29
N PHE A 65 3.78 -0.53 -6.01
CA PHE A 65 3.49 0.51 -5.03
C PHE A 65 4.63 0.72 -4.04
N ASP A 66 4.66 1.92 -3.46
CA ASP A 66 5.45 2.24 -2.27
C ASP A 66 4.52 2.42 -1.08
N VAL A 67 4.94 1.98 0.11
CA VAL A 67 4.22 2.29 1.35
C VAL A 67 4.69 3.65 1.84
N ILE A 68 3.76 4.59 1.97
CA ILE A 68 4.05 5.90 2.54
C ILE A 68 4.10 5.80 4.07
N LYS A 69 3.05 5.22 4.67
CA LYS A 69 2.92 5.11 6.13
C LYS A 69 1.88 4.06 6.52
N TYR A 70 2.04 3.49 7.71
CA TYR A 70 1.06 2.65 8.38
C TYR A 70 0.38 3.41 9.53
N PHE A 71 -0.89 3.13 9.74
CA PHE A 71 -1.76 3.77 10.73
C PHE A 71 -2.56 2.72 11.50
N ASP A 72 -2.96 3.07 12.71
CA ASP A 72 -3.85 2.24 13.55
C ASP A 72 -5.32 2.52 13.26
N ALA A 73 -5.68 3.74 12.86
CA ALA A 73 -7.03 4.15 12.55
C ALA A 73 -7.18 4.75 11.15
N LEU A 74 -8.38 4.58 10.56
CA LEU A 74 -8.68 5.08 9.21
C LEU A 74 -8.65 6.60 9.16
N GLU A 75 -9.20 7.24 10.18
CA GLU A 75 -9.26 8.70 10.27
C GLU A 75 -7.86 9.32 10.34
N GLU A 76 -6.92 8.70 11.03
CA GLU A 76 -5.50 9.14 11.03
C GLU A 76 -4.90 9.10 9.62
N ALA A 77 -5.18 8.04 8.86
CA ALA A 77 -4.69 7.89 7.50
C ALA A 77 -5.28 8.95 6.55
N LYS A 78 -6.58 9.26 6.70
CA LYS A 78 -7.26 10.31 5.92
C LYS A 78 -6.73 11.70 6.28
N ASN A 79 -6.58 12.00 7.57
CA ASN A 79 -6.04 13.28 8.04
C ASN A 79 -4.63 13.50 7.50
N TYR A 80 -3.77 12.48 7.60
CA TYR A 80 -2.41 12.54 7.06
C TYR A 80 -2.37 12.80 5.55
N ALA A 81 -3.29 12.18 4.80
CA ALA A 81 -3.41 12.38 3.36
C ALA A 81 -3.88 13.81 3.03
N ASN A 82 -4.89 14.30 3.75
CA ASN A 82 -5.43 15.65 3.57
C ASN A 82 -4.38 16.74 3.90
N GLU A 83 -3.65 16.61 5.01
CA GLU A 83 -2.55 17.52 5.40
C GLU A 83 -1.43 17.63 4.36
N ARG A 84 -1.34 16.67 3.44
CA ARG A 84 -0.30 16.58 2.40
C ARG A 84 -0.86 16.70 0.99
N ASP A 85 -2.13 17.10 0.85
CA ASP A 85 -2.82 17.22 -0.43
C ASP A 85 -2.77 15.92 -1.27
N LEU A 86 -2.83 14.76 -0.60
CA LEU A 86 -2.83 13.45 -1.24
C LEU A 86 -4.28 12.97 -1.45
N THR A 87 -4.74 12.99 -2.70
CA THR A 87 -6.09 12.51 -3.04
C THR A 87 -6.16 10.99 -3.01
N ILE A 88 -6.93 10.44 -2.06
CA ILE A 88 -7.20 9.01 -1.96
C ILE A 88 -8.08 8.57 -3.13
N TYR A 89 -7.56 7.67 -3.96
CA TYR A 89 -8.25 7.10 -5.12
C TYR A 89 -9.17 5.94 -4.72
N LYS A 90 -8.73 5.07 -3.80
CA LYS A 90 -9.50 3.88 -3.39
C LYS A 90 -9.15 3.48 -1.95
N THR A 91 -10.11 2.85 -1.29
CA THR A 91 -10.00 2.31 0.06
C THR A 91 -10.35 0.83 0.02
N LEU A 92 -9.48 -0.03 0.54
CA LEU A 92 -9.56 -1.50 0.54
C LEU A 92 -9.38 -1.98 1.99
N LEU A 93 -10.46 -2.05 2.78
CA LEU A 93 -10.38 -2.32 4.24
C LEU A 93 -11.08 -3.62 4.67
N ASP A 94 -11.65 -4.29 3.69
CA ASP A 94 -12.36 -5.56 3.71
C ASP A 94 -11.43 -6.75 4.01
#